data_AF-A0A945QZB2-F1
#
_entry.id   AF-A0A945QZB2-F1
#
_cell.length_a   1.000
_cell.length_b   1.000
_cell.length_c   1.000
_cell.angle_alpha   90.00
_cell.angle_beta   90.00
_cell.angle_gamma   90.00
#
_symmetry.space_group_name_H-M   'P 1'
#
loop_
_entity.id
_entity.type
_entity.pdbx_description
1 polymer ?
#
loop_
_entity_poly.entity_id
_entity_poly.type
_entity_poly.pdbx_seq_one_letter_code
_entity_poly.pdbx_strand_id
1 'polypeptide(L)' 'HTIKVDADSARFELTIENVQSPENPGTGKITALSVIACLRGLSTPLKVGS' A
#
# COMPACT_ATOMS: atom_id res chain seq x y z
N HIS A 1 1.52 -4.03 10.89
CA HIS A 1 2.30 -5.08 10.17
C HIS A 1 3.72 -4.58 10.00
N THR A 2 4.72 -5.44 10.21
CA THR A 2 6.13 -5.11 9.97
C THR A 2 6.72 -6.08 8.96
N ILE A 3 7.37 -5.56 7.93
CA ILE A 3 7.95 -6.29 6.81
C ILE A 3 9.45 -5.98 6.80
N LYS A 4 10.28 -7.01 6.84
CA LYS A 4 11.74 -6.89 6.76
C LYS A 4 12.20 -7.49 5.44
N VAL A 5 13.01 -6.75 4.69
CA VAL A 5 13.60 -7.17 3.42
C VAL A 5 15.11 -7.23 3.56
N ASP A 6 15.68 -8.38 3.23
CA ASP A 6 17.12 -8.61 3.10
C ASP A 6 17.40 -9.20 1.71
N ALA A 7 18.03 -8.39 0.85
CA ALA A 7 18.38 -8.75 -0.52
C ALA A 7 19.79 -8.25 -0.86
N ASP A 8 20.39 -8.84 -1.89
CA ASP A 8 21.68 -8.44 -2.46
C ASP A 8 21.72 -6.98 -2.92
N SER A 9 20.57 -6.48 -3.36
CA SER A 9 20.37 -5.14 -3.89
C SER A 9 19.98 -4.10 -2.83
N ALA A 10 19.31 -4.51 -1.74
CA ALA A 10 18.87 -3.60 -0.68
C ALA A 10 18.47 -4.31 0.63
N ARG A 11 18.62 -3.59 1.75
CA ARG A 11 18.09 -3.97 3.07
C ARG A 11 17.25 -2.85 3.65
N PHE A 12 16.02 -3.17 4.01
CA PHE A 12 15.11 -2.17 4.60
C PHE A 12 13.97 -2.82 5.40
N GLU A 13 13.37 -2.03 6.27
CA GLU A 13 12.21 -2.41 7.08
C GLU A 13 11.07 -1.42 6.83
N LEU A 14 9.86 -1.94 6.60
CA LEU A 14 8.63 -1.16 6.52
C LEU A 14 7.71 -1.57 7.67
N THR A 15 7.18 -0.59 8.39
CA THR A 15 6.12 -0.79 9.38
C THR A 15 4.87 -0.02 8.95
N ILE A 16 3.74 -0.72 8.95
CA ILE A 16 2.43 -0.21 8.55
C ILE A 16 1.48 -0.31 9.73
N GLU A 17 1.00 0.83 10.20
CA GLU A 17 -0.01 0.96 11.26
C GLU A 17 -1.37 1.22 10.63
N ASN A 18 -2.09 0.15 10.30
CA ASN A 18 -3.35 0.23 9.59
C ASN A 18 -4.50 0.67 10.53
N VAL A 19 -5.35 1.58 10.03
CA VAL A 19 -6.60 1.97 10.69
C VAL A 19 -7.74 1.18 10.08
N GLN A 20 -8.51 0.47 10.90
CA GLN A 20 -9.65 -0.33 10.42
C GLN A 20 -10.79 0.54 9.91
N SER A 21 -11.48 0.05 8.89
CA SER A 21 -12.72 0.64 8.38
C SER A 21 -13.87 0.44 9.38
N PRO A 22 -14.65 1.49 9.72
CA PRO A 22 -15.82 1.36 10.59
C PRO A 22 -16.87 0.36 10.07
N GLU A 23 -17.10 0.34 8.77
CA GLU A 23 -18.10 -0.47 8.07
C GLU A 23 -17.71 -1.94 7.90
N ASN A 24 -16.40 -2.24 7.91
CA ASN A 24 -15.87 -3.59 7.86
C ASN A 24 -14.53 -3.64 8.62
N PRO A 25 -14.56 -3.92 9.94
CA PRO A 25 -13.36 -3.91 10.78
C PRO A 25 -12.29 -4.94 10.39
N GLY A 26 -12.63 -5.93 9.56
CA GLY A 26 -11.67 -6.88 9.00
C GLY A 26 -10.80 -6.32 7.88
N THR A 27 -11.07 -5.10 7.42
CA THR A 27 -10.33 -4.42 6.34
C THR A 27 -9.82 -3.05 6.78
N GLY A 28 -8.60 -2.73 6.36
CA GLY A 28 -8.00 -1.42 6.56
C GLY A 28 -8.53 -0.35 5.61
N LYS A 29 -8.71 0.88 6.11
CA LYS A 29 -9.05 2.06 5.31
C LYS A 29 -8.10 2.26 4.13
N ILE A 30 -6.82 1.94 4.32
CA ILE A 30 -5.79 2.11 3.29
C ILE A 30 -6.01 1.22 2.06
N THR A 31 -6.74 0.10 2.21
CA THR A 31 -6.95 -0.89 1.12
C THR A 31 -7.72 -0.28 -0.03
N ALA A 32 -8.83 0.40 0.26
CA ALA A 32 -9.64 1.06 -0.77
C ALA A 32 -8.86 2.19 -1.47
N LEU A 33 -8.03 2.92 -0.71
CA LEU A 33 -7.18 3.99 -1.26
C LEU A 33 -6.13 3.45 -2.24
N SER A 34 -5.52 2.28 -1.94
CA SER A 34 -4.60 1.61 -2.87
C SER A 34 -5.29 1.21 -4.18
N VAL A 35 -6.54 0.75 -4.13
CA VAL A 35 -7.33 0.44 -5.34
C VAL A 35 -7.62 1.72 -6.13
N ILE A 36 -8.02 2.81 -5.47
CA ILE A 36 -8.25 4.10 -6.13
C ILE A 36 -6.97 4.61 -6.80
N ALA A 37 -5.82 4.51 -6.13
CA ALA A 37 -4.53 4.89 -6.71
C ALA A 37 -4.20 4.05 -7.95
N CYS A 38 -4.45 2.75 -7.92
CA CYS A 38 -4.29 1.86 -9.07
C CYS A 38 -5.17 2.30 -10.27
N LEU A 39 -6.46 2.52 -10.04
CA LEU A 39 -7.40 2.94 -11.09
C LEU A 39 -7.02 4.30 -11.70
N ARG A 40 -6.62 5.28 -10.88
CA ARG A 40 -6.08 6.57 -11.37
C ARG A 40 -4.80 6.38 -12.18
N GLY A 41 -3.97 5.41 -11.78
CA GLY A 41 -2.73 5.01 -12.44
C GLY A 41 -2.91 4.52 -13.88
N LEU A 42 -4.10 4.02 -14.25
CA LEU A 42 -4.37 3.49 -15.60
C LEU A 42 -4.53 4.57 -16.66
N SER A 43 -4.94 5.78 -16.27
CA SER A 43 -5.26 6.87 -17.19
C SER A 43 -4.33 8.08 -17.08
N THR A 44 -3.44 8.11 -16.08
CA THR A 44 -2.53 9.24 -15.84
C THR A 44 -1.31 9.18 -16.78
N PRO A 45 -0.86 10.31 -17.34
CA PRO A 45 0.35 10.36 -18.17
C PRO A 45 1.64 10.10 -17.37
N LEU A 46 1.59 10.24 -16.04
CA LEU A 46 2.70 9.93 -15.13
C LEU A 46 2.23 9.01 -14.00
N LYS A 47 2.92 7.89 -13.82
CA LYS A 47 2.66 6.88 -12.78
C LYS A 47 3.89 6.72 -11.89
N VAL A 48 3.68 6.75 -10.57
CA VAL A 48 4.72 6.48 -9.57
C VAL A 48 4.53 5.06 -9.03
N GLY A 49 5.61 4.28 -9.03
CA GLY A 49 5.56 2.85 -8.79
C GLY A 49 5.06 2.07 -10.02
N SER A 50 5.15 0.74 -9.95
CA SER A 50 4.74 -0.20 -11.01
C SER A 50 3.38 -0.81 -10.69
#